data_AF-A0A962Z6L1-F1
#
_entry.id   AF-A0A962Z6L1-F1
#
_cell.length_a   1.000
_cell.length_b   1.000
_cell.length_c   1.000
_cell.angle_alpha   90.00
_cell.angle_beta   90.00
_cell.angle_gamma   90.00
#
_symmetry.space_group_name_H-M   'P 1'
#
loop_
_entity.id
_entity.type
_entity.pdbx_description
1 polymer ?
#
loop_
_entity_poly.entity_id
_entity_poly.type
_entity_poly.pdbx_seq_one_letter_code
_entity_poly.pdbx_strand_id
1 'polypeptide(L)'
;VTGAVFFALQDDSDPLSAIVMRMEVVRRDENAIVITFENVTASTMMGLTVLPVGSLRSVVAVERNGEDGLDFYLLSGNSANLPAWLLPAKASHINRAVAVYRHLAGIPSDAEPPAAP
;
A
#
# COMPACT_ATOMS: atom_id res chain seq x y z
N VAL A 1 -3.33 7.06 16.82
CA VAL A 1 -4.43 8.02 17.07
C VAL A 1 -5.19 8.17 15.77
N THR A 2 -6.52 8.13 15.78
CA THR A 2 -7.34 8.44 14.58
C THR A 2 -7.05 9.87 14.12
N GLY A 3 -6.96 10.10 12.81
CA GLY A 3 -6.54 11.36 12.21
C GLY A 3 -5.03 11.60 12.22
N ALA A 4 -4.22 10.66 12.74
CA ALA A 4 -2.76 10.78 12.64
C ALA A 4 -2.32 10.68 11.17
N VAL A 5 -1.42 11.60 10.79
CA VAL A 5 -0.86 11.68 9.44
C VAL A 5 0.63 11.37 9.49
N PHE A 6 1.07 10.53 8.57
CA PHE A 6 2.47 10.17 8.37
C PHE A 6 2.86 10.38 6.91
N PHE A 7 4.16 10.51 6.66
CA PHE A 7 4.70 10.57 5.31
C PHE A 7 5.77 9.51 5.16
N ALA A 8 5.72 8.77 4.07
CA ALA A 8 6.70 7.76 3.71
C ALA A 8 7.33 8.14 2.36
N LEU A 9 8.65 8.03 2.26
CA LEU A 9 9.35 8.12 0.99
C LEU A 9 9.35 6.72 0.36
N GLN A 10 8.84 6.62 -0.85
CA GLN A 10 8.92 5.42 -1.68
C GLN A 10 9.92 5.69 -2.81
N ASP A 11 10.98 4.90 -2.83
CA ASP A 11 12.04 4.97 -3.82
C ASP A 11 12.19 3.59 -4.46
N ASP A 12 11.47 3.39 -5.57
CA ASP A 12 11.43 2.12 -6.31
C ASP A 12 12.59 1.98 -7.32
N SER A 13 13.61 2.85 -7.23
CA SER A 13 14.80 2.89 -8.10
C SER A 13 14.57 3.39 -9.54
N ASP A 14 15.68 3.75 -10.20
CA ASP A 14 15.76 4.28 -11.57
C ASP A 14 15.05 3.34 -12.58
N PRO A 15 14.15 3.82 -13.45
CA PRO A 15 14.06 5.20 -13.95
C PRO A 15 13.01 6.13 -13.29
N LEU A 16 12.37 5.73 -12.19
CA LEU A 16 11.35 6.55 -11.52
C LEU A 16 11.97 7.37 -10.39
N SER A 17 11.64 8.66 -10.34
CA SER A 17 11.98 9.48 -9.18
C SER A 17 11.16 9.05 -7.96
N ALA A 18 11.77 9.11 -6.79
CA ALA A 18 11.10 8.84 -5.52
C ALA A 18 9.82 9.69 -5.35
N ILE A 19 8.84 9.11 -4.65
CA ILE A 19 7.57 9.76 -4.33
C ILE A 19 7.35 9.81 -2.83
N VAL A 20 6.67 10.84 -2.36
CA VAL A 20 6.19 10.94 -0.99
C VAL A 20 4.75 10.46 -0.95
N MET A 21 4.51 9.45 -0.13
CA MET A 21 3.20 8.91 0.19
C MET A 21 2.71 9.53 1.49
N ARG A 22 1.53 10.17 1.48
CA ARG A 22 0.82 10.55 2.69
C ARG A 22 -0.01 9.37 3.17
N MET A 23 0.10 9.09 4.46
CA MET A 23 -0.67 8.06 5.14
C MET A 23 -1.55 8.71 6.19
N GLU A 24 -2.82 8.30 6.26
CA GLU A 24 -3.75 8.81 7.26
C GLU A 24 -4.46 7.65 7.97
N VAL A 25 -4.41 7.67 9.30
CA VAL A 25 -5.16 6.73 10.13
C VAL A 25 -6.62 7.18 10.20
N VAL A 26 -7.44 6.73 9.26
CA VAL A 26 -8.86 7.12 9.15
C VAL A 26 -9.70 6.54 10.29
N ARG A 27 -9.37 5.32 10.75
CA ARG A 27 -10.03 4.68 11.89
C ARG A 27 -9.01 3.90 12.70
N ARG A 28 -9.10 4.00 14.02
CA ARG A 28 -8.40 3.12 14.96
C ARG A 28 -9.24 2.97 16.22
N ASP A 29 -9.68 1.76 16.48
CA ASP A 29 -10.34 1.35 17.71
C ASP A 29 -9.82 -0.03 18.16
N GLU A 30 -10.50 -0.66 19.12
CA GLU A 30 -10.11 -1.95 19.69
C GLU A 30 -10.24 -3.11 18.68
N ASN A 31 -11.09 -2.94 17.67
CA ASN A 31 -11.48 -3.98 16.73
C ASN A 31 -10.98 -3.72 15.30
N ALA A 32 -10.66 -2.49 14.94
CA ALA A 32 -10.30 -2.15 13.57
C ALA A 32 -9.24 -1.06 13.46
N ILE A 33 -8.43 -1.16 12.40
CA ILE A 33 -7.59 -0.07 11.91
C ILE A 33 -7.79 0.09 10.40
N VAL A 34 -8.01 1.34 9.97
CA VAL A 34 -8.12 1.72 8.56
C VAL A 34 -7.13 2.83 8.27
N ILE A 35 -6.28 2.61 7.28
CA ILE A 35 -5.24 3.54 6.85
C ILE A 35 -5.39 3.80 5.36
N THR A 36 -5.42 5.07 4.98
CA THR A 36 -5.37 5.48 3.57
C THR A 36 -3.94 5.88 3.20
N PHE A 37 -3.61 5.68 1.94
CA PHE A 37 -2.35 6.04 1.32
C PHE A 37 -2.64 6.82 0.05
N GLU A 38 -1.94 7.92 -0.18
CA GLU A 38 -1.96 8.66 -1.43
C GLU A 38 -0.59 9.26 -1.74
N ASN A 39 -0.20 9.33 -3.01
CA ASN A 39 1.02 10.06 -3.37
C ASN A 39 0.75 11.57 -3.35
N VAL A 40 1.52 12.32 -2.56
CA VAL A 40 1.43 13.79 -2.46
C VAL A 40 2.49 14.53 -3.26
N THR A 41 3.45 13.80 -3.82
CA THR A 41 4.36 14.31 -4.85
C THR A 41 4.17 13.54 -6.15
N ALA A 42 4.56 14.16 -7.26
CA ALA A 42 4.61 13.50 -8.56
C ALA A 42 5.86 12.62 -8.67
N SER A 43 5.76 11.51 -9.41
CA SER A 43 6.93 10.78 -9.92
C SER A 43 7.26 11.22 -11.33
N THR A 44 8.54 11.33 -11.61
CA THR A 44 9.09 11.71 -12.89
C THR A 44 9.98 10.63 -13.45
N MET A 45 10.07 10.55 -14.77
CA MET A 45 10.98 9.68 -15.51
C MET A 45 11.64 10.52 -16.60
N MET A 46 12.97 10.60 -16.61
CA MET A 46 13.72 11.48 -17.52
C MET A 46 13.22 12.94 -17.47
N GLY A 47 12.78 13.42 -16.29
CA GLY A 47 12.22 14.76 -16.10
C GLY A 47 10.75 14.94 -16.52
N LEU A 48 10.10 13.93 -17.09
CA LEU A 48 8.68 13.97 -17.45
C LEU A 48 7.82 13.38 -16.33
N THR A 49 6.72 14.05 -15.96
CA THR A 49 5.79 13.52 -14.96
C THR A 49 5.04 12.31 -15.52
N VAL A 50 5.20 11.15 -14.88
CA VAL A 50 4.55 9.88 -15.28
C VAL A 50 3.54 9.40 -14.25
N LEU A 51 3.69 9.82 -12.99
CA LEU A 51 2.69 9.63 -11.93
C LEU A 51 2.37 10.99 -11.33
N PRO A 52 1.31 11.67 -11.78
CA PRO A 52 0.81 12.89 -11.16
C PRO A 52 0.47 12.71 -9.67
N VAL A 53 0.37 13.83 -8.94
CA VAL A 53 -0.10 13.83 -7.54
C VAL A 53 -1.50 13.19 -7.46
N GLY A 54 -1.69 12.31 -6.48
CA GLY A 54 -2.95 11.61 -6.25
C GLY A 54 -3.29 10.50 -7.25
N SER A 55 -2.36 10.14 -8.15
CA SER A 55 -2.51 9.03 -9.10
C SER A 55 -2.45 7.65 -8.46
N LEU A 56 -1.80 7.51 -7.31
CA LEU A 56 -1.75 6.29 -6.52
C LEU A 56 -2.57 6.49 -5.25
N ARG A 57 -3.52 5.58 -5.01
CA ARG A 57 -4.35 5.59 -3.80
C ARG A 57 -4.53 4.18 -3.30
N SER A 58 -4.37 3.96 -2.01
CA SER A 58 -4.67 2.66 -1.42
C SER A 58 -5.37 2.81 -0.08
N VAL A 59 -6.14 1.79 0.29
CA VAL A 59 -6.72 1.64 1.61
C VAL A 59 -6.31 0.29 2.16
N VAL A 60 -5.79 0.29 3.38
CA VAL A 60 -5.57 -0.90 4.18
C VAL A 60 -6.60 -0.89 5.29
N ALA A 61 -7.40 -1.95 5.37
CA ALA A 61 -8.33 -2.18 6.48
C ALA A 61 -7.99 -3.51 7.13
N VAL A 62 -7.89 -3.50 8.45
CA VAL A 62 -7.68 -4.69 9.27
C VAL A 62 -8.74 -4.68 10.34
N GLU A 63 -9.50 -5.76 10.43
CA GLU A 63 -10.57 -5.93 11.39
C GLU A 63 -10.40 -7.25 12.15
N ARG A 64 -10.68 -7.25 13.44
CA ARG A 64 -10.74 -8.49 14.24
C ARG A 64 -11.91 -9.34 13.78
N ASN A 65 -11.66 -10.63 13.62
CA ASN A 65 -12.64 -11.64 13.29
C ASN A 65 -12.61 -12.75 14.36
N GLY A 66 -13.43 -12.60 15.40
CA GLY A 66 -13.40 -13.48 16.58
C GLY A 66 -12.22 -13.20 17.52
N GLU A 67 -11.88 -14.19 18.35
CA GLU A 67 -10.81 -14.05 19.37
C GLU A 67 -9.40 -14.01 18.74
N ASP A 68 -9.17 -14.84 17.71
CA ASP A 68 -7.83 -15.05 17.12
C ASP A 68 -7.74 -14.71 15.61
N GLY A 69 -8.85 -14.33 14.97
CA GLY A 69 -8.89 -14.07 13.54
C GLY A 69 -8.71 -12.59 13.16
N LEU A 70 -8.23 -12.35 11.95
CA LEU A 70 -8.09 -11.04 11.35
C LEU A 70 -8.61 -11.07 9.90
N ASP A 71 -9.51 -10.16 9.57
CA ASP A 71 -9.86 -9.86 8.19
C ASP A 71 -8.94 -8.74 7.69
N PHE A 72 -8.28 -8.99 6.56
CA PHE A 72 -7.34 -8.05 5.96
C PHE A 72 -7.76 -7.69 4.54
N TYR A 73 -7.88 -6.39 4.28
CA TYR A 73 -8.18 -5.84 2.96
C TYR A 73 -7.10 -4.83 2.57
N LEU A 74 -6.52 -5.04 1.38
CA LEU A 74 -5.68 -4.05 0.69
C LEU A 74 -6.34 -3.72 -0.65
N LEU A 75 -6.95 -2.55 -0.73
CA LEU A 75 -7.51 -2.03 -1.97
C LEU A 75 -6.56 -0.99 -2.55
N SER A 76 -6.12 -1.19 -3.78
CA SER A 76 -5.28 -0.22 -4.50
C SER A 76 -6.01 0.26 -5.74
N GLY A 77 -6.04 1.59 -5.90
CA GLY A 77 -6.62 2.30 -7.01
C GLY A 77 -5.57 3.19 -7.68
N ASN A 78 -5.74 3.39 -8.97
CA ASN A 78 -4.90 4.24 -9.79
C ASN A 78 -5.75 5.18 -10.66
N SER A 79 -5.17 6.28 -11.11
CA SER A 79 -5.83 7.15 -12.09
C SER A 79 -6.03 6.42 -13.42
N ALA A 80 -7.18 6.62 -14.07
CA ALA A 80 -7.63 5.87 -15.26
C ALA A 80 -6.68 5.91 -16.47
N ASN A 81 -5.74 6.86 -16.51
CA ASN A 81 -4.88 7.11 -17.67
C ASN A 81 -3.42 6.70 -17.46
N LEU A 82 -3.11 5.87 -16.45
CA LEU A 82 -1.74 5.37 -16.28
C LEU A 82 -1.41 4.27 -17.31
N PRO A 83 -0.28 4.37 -18.01
CA PRO A 83 0.25 3.27 -18.80
C PRO A 83 0.36 1.97 -18.01
N ALA A 84 -0.01 0.84 -18.62
CA ALA A 84 -0.02 -0.46 -17.96
C ALA A 84 1.34 -0.88 -17.37
N TRP A 85 2.44 -0.44 -17.98
CA TRP A 85 3.80 -0.75 -17.51
C TRP A 85 4.20 0.01 -16.24
N LEU A 86 3.51 1.10 -15.88
CA LEU A 86 3.67 1.80 -14.60
C LEU A 86 2.86 1.16 -13.47
N LEU A 87 1.94 0.26 -13.82
CA LEU A 87 1.12 -0.42 -12.83
C LEU A 87 1.88 -1.62 -12.27
N PRO A 88 1.99 -1.77 -10.94
CA PRO A 88 2.65 -2.93 -10.38
C PRO A 88 1.92 -4.21 -10.78
N ALA A 89 2.66 -5.27 -11.07
CA ALA A 89 2.08 -6.56 -11.42
C ALA A 89 1.07 -7.02 -10.35
N LYS A 90 0.02 -7.73 -10.77
CA LYS A 90 -0.99 -8.29 -9.85
C LYS A 90 -0.34 -9.19 -8.78
N ALA A 91 0.68 -9.97 -9.16
CA ALA A 91 1.44 -10.80 -8.25
C ALA A 91 2.12 -9.98 -7.13
N SER A 92 2.69 -8.82 -7.45
CA SER A 92 3.28 -7.90 -6.45
C SER A 92 2.26 -7.42 -5.43
N HIS A 93 1.02 -7.13 -5.84
CA HIS A 93 -0.04 -6.73 -4.90
C HIS A 93 -0.45 -7.87 -3.97
N ILE A 94 -0.58 -9.10 -4.50
CA ILE A 94 -0.89 -10.30 -3.69
C ILE A 94 0.23 -10.54 -2.68
N ASN A 95 1.48 -10.51 -3.11
CA ASN A 95 2.63 -10.76 -2.25
C ASN A 95 2.75 -9.73 -1.13
N ARG A 96 2.52 -8.44 -1.42
CA ARG A 96 2.48 -7.38 -0.40
C ARG A 96 1.32 -7.59 0.58
N ALA A 97 0.12 -7.92 0.11
CA ALA A 97 -1.02 -8.19 0.97
C ALA A 97 -0.75 -9.37 1.93
N VAL A 98 -0.21 -10.48 1.42
CA VAL A 98 0.12 -11.66 2.23
C VAL A 98 1.24 -11.37 3.22
N ALA A 99 2.29 -10.65 2.82
CA ALA A 99 3.37 -10.28 3.72
C ALA A 99 2.88 -9.43 4.91
N VAL A 100 2.03 -8.43 4.64
CA VAL A 100 1.44 -7.58 5.69
C VAL A 100 0.51 -8.40 6.59
N TYR A 101 -0.35 -9.24 6.00
CA TYR A 101 -1.24 -10.12 6.78
C TYR A 101 -0.44 -11.04 7.71
N ARG A 102 0.58 -11.74 7.19
CA ARG A 102 1.43 -12.64 7.99
C ARG A 102 2.09 -11.88 9.14
N HIS A 103 2.66 -10.72 8.86
CA HIS A 103 3.28 -9.88 9.89
C HIS A 103 2.29 -9.51 11.01
N LEU A 104 1.07 -9.09 10.66
CA LEU A 104 0.04 -8.72 11.63
C LEU A 104 -0.50 -9.92 12.43
N ALA A 105 -0.60 -11.09 11.79
CA ALA A 105 -1.03 -12.33 12.41
C ALA A 105 0.10 -13.03 13.21
N GLY A 106 1.31 -12.46 13.27
CA GLY A 106 2.45 -13.07 13.94
C GLY A 106 3.01 -14.32 13.24
N ILE A 107 2.67 -14.53 11.97
CA ILE A 107 3.17 -15.63 11.14
C ILE A 107 4.54 -15.22 10.58
N PRO A 108 5.59 -16.06 10.68
CA PRO A 108 6.90 -15.78 10.09
C PRO A 108 6.79 -15.47 8.59
N SER A 109 7.32 -14.33 8.16
CA SER A 109 7.21 -13.85 6.78
C SER A 109 8.17 -14.52 5.81
N ASP A 110 9.17 -15.25 6.32
CA ASP A 110 10.27 -15.90 5.59
C ASP A 110 10.12 -17.43 5.49
N ALA A 111 9.09 -18.01 6.11
CA ALA A 111 8.88 -19.45 6.15
C ALA A 111 8.33 -20.04 4.83
N GLU A 112 7.66 -19.23 4.01
CA GLU A 112 6.95 -19.69 2.81
C GLU A 112 7.27 -18.80 1.61
N PRO A 113 7.29 -19.36 0.39
CA PRO A 113 7.48 -18.58 -0.84
C PRO A 113 6.39 -17.50 -1.02
N PRO A 114 6.61 -16.54 -1.93
CA PRO A 114 5.59 -15.58 -2.31
C PRO A 114 4.30 -16.29 -2.74
N ALA A 115 3.15 -15.75 -2.32
CA ALA A 115 1.85 -16.37 -2.61
C ALA A 115 1.47 -16.34 -4.10
N ALA A 116 2.03 -15.39 -4.86
CA ALA A 116 1.93 -15.33 -6.30
C ALA A 116 3.33 -15.35 -6.94
N PRO A 117 3.54 -16.15 -8.00
CA PRO A 117 4.79 -16.22 -8.74
C PRO A 117 5.06 -14.97 -9.59
#